data_AF-A0A822DHK4-F1
#
_entry.id   AF-A0A822DHK4-F1
#
_cell.length_a   1.000
_cell.length_b   1.000
_cell.length_c   1.000
_cell.angle_alpha   90.00
_cell.angle_beta   90.00
_cell.angle_gamma   90.00
#
_symmetry.space_group_name_H-M   'P 1'
#
loop_
_entity.id
_entity.type
_entity.pdbx_description
1 polymer ?
#
loop_
_entity_poly.entity_id
_entity_poly.type
_entity_poly.pdbx_seq_one_letter_code
_entity_poly.pdbx_strand_id
1 'polypeptide(L)' 'GIFPIPDYLNPSVVDLLQKMLTVDPVRRATIKEIREHEWFKVNLPDYLFPKTGEDSTNIVDLDA' A
#
# COMPACT_ATOMS: atom_id res chain seq x y z
N GLY A 1 -9.86 14.13 5.29
CA GLY A 1 -10.01 15.59 5.13
C GLY A 1 -10.68 15.85 3.81
N ILE A 2 -10.69 17.10 3.32
CA ILE A 2 -11.15 17.40 1.96
C ILE A 2 -9.91 17.74 1.14
N PHE A 3 -9.72 17.02 0.03
CA PHE A 3 -8.63 17.26 -0.92
C PHE A 3 -9.19 17.19 -2.34
N PRO A 4 -8.71 18.01 -3.29
CA PRO A 4 -9.16 17.96 -4.67
C PRO A 4 -8.69 16.66 -5.32
N ILE A 5 -9.55 16.03 -6.12
CA ILE A 5 -9.25 14.83 -6.90
C ILE A 5 -9.25 15.23 -8.37
N PRO A 6 -8.09 15.22 -9.05
CA PRO A 6 -8.02 15.51 -10.48
C PRO A 6 -8.69 14.43 -11.33
N ASP A 7 -9.31 14.82 -12.43
CA ASP A 7 -10.09 13.93 -13.32
C ASP A 7 -9.23 12.88 -14.04
N TYR A 8 -7.92 13.10 -14.15
CA TYR A 8 -6.99 12.16 -14.77
C TYR A 8 -6.60 10.99 -13.87
N LEU A 9 -6.99 10.99 -12.59
CA LEU A 9 -6.67 9.90 -11.68
C LEU A 9 -7.61 8.72 -11.88
N ASN A 10 -7.03 7.52 -11.91
CA ASN A 10 -7.79 6.28 -11.97
C ASN A 10 -8.70 6.15 -10.72
N PRO A 11 -10.00 5.85 -10.85
CA PRO A 11 -10.89 5.68 -9.71
C PRO A 11 -10.38 4.68 -8.64
N SER A 12 -9.63 3.66 -9.05
CA SER A 12 -9.04 2.68 -8.14
C SER A 12 -7.93 3.29 -7.27
N VAL A 13 -7.07 4.17 -7.80
CA VAL A 13 -6.07 4.85 -6.95
C VAL A 13 -6.73 5.88 -6.04
N VAL A 14 -7.80 6.52 -6.51
CA VAL A 14 -8.56 7.48 -5.71
C VAL A 14 -9.16 6.81 -4.47
N ASP A 15 -9.76 5.62 -4.62
CA ASP A 15 -10.28 4.84 -3.50
C ASP A 15 -9.18 4.53 -2.46
N LEU A 16 -8.01 4.09 -2.92
CA LEU A 16 -6.86 3.84 -2.06
C LEU A 16 -6.42 5.11 -1.30
N LEU A 17 -6.27 6.23 -2.01
CA LEU A 17 -5.88 7.52 -1.42
C LEU A 17 -6.90 7.98 -0.37
N GLN A 18 -8.19 7.86 -0.65
CA GLN A 18 -9.26 8.22 0.30
C GLN A 18 -9.16 7.40 1.59
N LYS A 19 -8.94 6.08 1.49
CA LYS A 19 -8.78 5.20 2.66
C LYS A 19 -7.53 5.55 3.47
N MET A 20 -6.40 5.85 2.81
CA MET A 20 -5.14 6.23 3.47
C MET A 20 -5.18 7.62 4.12
N LEU A 21 -5.87 8.58 3.51
CA LEU A 21 -5.97 9.97 3.98
C LEU A 21 -7.19 10.20 4.90
N THR A 22 -7.73 9.12 5.46
CA THR A 22 -8.79 9.17 6.48
C THR A 22 -8.28 9.87 7.74
N VAL A 23 -9.06 10.83 8.23
CA VAL A 23 -8.70 11.66 9.40
C VAL A 23 -8.71 10.83 10.67
N ASP A 24 -9.77 10.04 10.85
CA ASP A 24 -9.89 9.12 11.97
C ASP A 24 -8.86 7.98 11.84
N PRO A 25 -7.89 7.88 12.76
CA PRO A 25 -6.84 6.86 12.70
C PRO A 25 -7.39 5.43 12.85
N VAL A 26 -8.51 5.23 13.53
CA VAL A 26 -9.13 3.90 13.70
C VAL A 26 -9.74 3.41 12.40
N ARG A 27 -10.17 4.33 11.53
CA ARG A 27 -10.80 4.03 10.23
C ARG A 27 -9.83 4.16 9.06
N ARG A 28 -8.59 4.60 9.31
CA ARG A 28 -7.57 4.77 8.29
C ARG A 28 -7.05 3.41 7.84
N ALA A 29 -6.79 3.28 6.54
CA ALA A 29 -6.23 2.06 5.99
C ALA A 29 -4.92 1.66 6.70
N THR A 30 -4.87 0.39 7.08
CA THR A 30 -3.68 -0.30 7.56
C THR A 30 -2.80 -0.75 6.39
N ILE A 31 -1.54 -1.08 6.68
CA ILE A 31 -0.61 -1.62 5.67
C ILE A 31 -1.15 -2.92 5.05
N LYS A 32 -1.83 -3.75 5.83
CA LYS A 32 -2.46 -4.98 5.33
C LYS A 32 -3.52 -4.66 4.27
N GLU A 33 -4.42 -3.73 4.57
CA GLU A 33 -5.48 -3.33 3.63
C GLU A 33 -4.92 -2.67 2.36
N ILE A 34 -3.82 -1.89 2.49
CA ILE A 34 -3.13 -1.31 1.34
C ILE A 34 -2.53 -2.41 0.45
N ARG A 35 -1.86 -3.42 1.03
CA ARG A 35 -1.28 -4.56 0.30
C ARG A 35 -2.34 -5.41 -0.40
N GLU A 36 -3.55 -5.47 0.16
CA GLU A 36 -4.67 -6.21 -0.41
C GLU A 36 -5.40 -5.45 -1.51
N HIS A 37 -5.17 -4.13 -1.63
CA HIS A 37 -5.86 -3.27 -2.59
C HIS A 37 -5.44 -3.56 -4.04
N GLU A 38 -6.42 -3.68 -4.94
CA GLU A 38 -6.18 -4.06 -6.34
C GLU A 38 -5.18 -3.14 -7.06
N TRP A 39 -5.34 -1.83 -6.91
CA TRP A 39 -4.39 -0.87 -7.52
C TRP A 39 -2.94 -1.06 -7.06
N PHE A 40 -2.74 -1.44 -5.79
CA PHE A 40 -1.40 -1.61 -5.21
C PHE A 40 -0.73 -2.91 -5.68
N LYS A 41 -1.52 -3.95 -5.95
CA LYS A 41 -1.01 -5.27 -6.38
C LYS A 41 -0.56 -5.32 -7.83
N VAL A 42 -0.96 -4.35 -8.66
CA VAL A 42 -0.59 -4.32 -10.08
C VAL A 42 0.93 -4.20 -10.22
N ASN A 43 1.54 -5.20 -10.85
CA ASN A 43 3.00 -5.30 -11.05
C ASN A 43 3.80 -5.17 -9.74
N LEU A 44 3.23 -5.62 -8.61
CA LEU A 44 3.91 -5.60 -7.32
C LEU A 44 4.93 -6.75 -7.25
N PRO A 45 6.24 -6.46 -7.10
CA PRO A 45 7.25 -7.51 -6.95
C PRO A 45 7.11 -8.27 -5.63
N ASP A 46 7.23 -9.60 -5.69
CA ASP A 46 7.02 -10.49 -4.54
C ASP A 46 8.01 -10.23 -3.38
N TYR A 47 9.23 -9.79 -3.69
CA TYR A 47 10.27 -9.52 -2.70
C TYR A 47 9.99 -8.30 -1.80
N LEU A 48 9.09 -7.39 -2.19
CA LEU A 48 8.76 -6.21 -1.39
C LEU A 48 7.99 -6.56 -0.13
N PHE A 49 7.24 -7.67 -0.16
CA PHE A 49 6.44 -8.12 0.97
C PHE A 49 6.46 -9.64 1.10
N PRO A 50 7.62 -10.21 1.51
CA PRO A 50 7.79 -11.65 1.62
C PRO A 50 6.75 -12.24 2.58
N LYS A 51 6.23 -13.41 2.25
CA LYS A 51 5.39 -14.18 3.16
C LYS A 51 6.28 -14.63 4.30
N THR A 52 5.96 -14.22 5.52
CA THR A 52 6.65 -14.64 6.76
C THR A 52 6.77 -16.16 6.76
N GLY A 53 7.95 -16.68 6.41
CA GLY A 53 8.23 -18.10 6.32
C GLY A 53 9.22 -18.52 5.23
N GLU A 54 9.28 -17.85 4.07
CA GLU A 54 9.95 -18.45 2.90
C GLU A 54 11.18 -17.68 2.36
N ASP A 55 11.35 -16.39 2.64
CA ASP A 55 12.44 -15.58 2.04
C ASP A 55 13.29 -14.75 3.04
N SER A 56 13.11 -14.95 4.35
CA SER A 56 13.84 -14.21 5.39
C SER A 56 15.36 -14.46 5.43
N THR A 57 15.91 -15.26 4.52
CA THR A 57 17.34 -15.58 4.44
C THR A 57 18.15 -14.66 3.51
N ASN A 58 17.52 -13.78 2.72
CA ASN A 58 18.23 -13.00 1.69
C ASN A 58 18.17 -11.47 1.86
N ILE A 59 17.62 -10.94 2.95
CA ILE A 59 17.77 -9.51 3.26
C ILE A 59 19.17 -9.34 3.85
N VAL A 60 20.15 -9.13 2.97
CA VAL A 60 21.49 -8.69 3.36
C VAL A 60 21.33 -7.26 3.86
N ASP A 61 21.52 -7.02 5.16
CA ASP A 61 21.68 -5.66 5.69
C ASP A 61 22.83 -5.00 4.91
N LEU A 62 22.48 -4.00 4.10
CA LEU A 62 23.42 -3.20 3.31
C LEU A 62 23.84 -1.93 4.06
N ASP A 63 23.83 -1.97 5.39
CA ASP A 63 24.36 -0.89 6.22
C ASP A 63 25.52 -1.43 7.08
N ALA A 64 26.69 -0.81 6.85
CA ALA A 64 28.00 -1.08 7.44
C ALA A 64 28.15 -0.57 8.89
#